data_AF-A0A392QZ66-F1
#
_entry.id   AF-A0A392QZ66-F1
#
_cell.length_a   1.000
_cell.length_b   1.000
_cell.length_c   1.000
_cell.angle_alpha   90.00
_cell.angle_beta   90.00
_cell.angle_gamma   90.00
#
_symmetry.space_group_name_H-M   'P 1'
#
loop_
_entity.id
_entity.type
_entity.pdbx_description
1 polymer ?
#
loop_
_entity_poly.entity_id
_entity_poly.type
_entity_poly.pdbx_seq_one_letter_code
_entity_poly.pdbx_strand_id
1 'polypeptide(L)'
;MKHSKENERINEKRRLKQKREELILSLEEAERRYDLARAADLRYGAIDEVENAIKQLEGSTDGENLMLTETVGPDQIAEVVSRWTGIPVTRLGQNEIERLVGLGERLHNRIVGQNQAVDAVAEAVLRSRAGLGRPQQPTGSFLF
;
A
#
# COMPACT_ATOMS: atom_id res chain seq x y z
N MET A 1 -29.53 -8.19 -5.16
CA MET A 1 -29.31 -8.21 -6.63
C MET A 1 -28.22 -7.26 -7.12
N LYS A 2 -28.06 -6.03 -6.57
CA LYS A 2 -26.99 -5.09 -7.01
C LYS A 2 -25.56 -5.63 -6.79
N HIS A 3 -25.27 -6.23 -5.63
CA HIS A 3 -23.94 -6.79 -5.32
C HIS A 3 -23.49 -7.97 -6.21
N SER A 4 -24.42 -8.77 -6.74
CA SER A 4 -24.06 -9.88 -7.64
C SER A 4 -23.53 -9.34 -8.97
N LYS A 5 -24.21 -8.33 -9.52
CA LYS A 5 -23.82 -7.68 -10.77
C LYS A 5 -22.48 -6.93 -10.63
N GLU A 6 -22.24 -6.31 -9.48
CA GLU A 6 -20.96 -5.67 -9.14
C GLU A 6 -19.81 -6.71 -9.13
N ASN A 7 -20.00 -7.80 -8.39
CA ASN A 7 -18.99 -8.87 -8.29
C ASN A 7 -18.74 -9.58 -9.62
N GLU A 8 -19.79 -9.81 -10.41
CA GLU A 8 -19.67 -10.38 -11.76
C GLU A 8 -18.82 -9.49 -12.67
N ARG A 9 -19.06 -8.18 -12.66
CA ARG A 9 -18.25 -7.20 -13.41
C ARG A 9 -16.80 -7.14 -12.95
N ILE A 10 -16.55 -7.16 -11.64
CA ILE A 10 -15.19 -7.19 -11.08
C ILE A 10 -14.46 -8.48 -11.53
N ASN A 11 -15.14 -9.62 -11.46
CA ASN A 11 -14.58 -10.90 -11.89
C ASN A 11 -14.33 -10.92 -13.40
N GLU A 12 -15.21 -10.33 -14.20
CA GLU A 12 -15.04 -10.18 -15.64
C GLU A 12 -13.83 -9.31 -15.97
N LYS A 13 -13.69 -8.15 -15.31
CA LYS A 13 -12.51 -7.28 -15.44
C LYS A 13 -11.22 -8.02 -15.08
N ARG A 14 -11.22 -8.78 -13.99
CA ARG A 14 -10.05 -9.59 -13.58
C ARG A 14 -9.70 -10.64 -14.64
N ARG A 15 -10.70 -11.33 -15.20
CA ARG A 15 -10.51 -12.31 -16.28
C ARG A 15 -9.94 -11.67 -17.53
N LEU A 16 -10.42 -10.50 -17.93
CA LEU A 16 -9.91 -9.79 -19.10
C LEU A 16 -8.47 -9.30 -18.89
N LYS A 17 -8.12 -8.81 -17.69
CA LYS A 17 -6.73 -8.45 -17.34
C LYS A 17 -5.81 -9.66 -17.40
N GLN A 18 -6.22 -10.78 -16.81
CA GLN A 18 -5.46 -12.03 -16.89
C GLN A 18 -5.30 -12.48 -18.36
N LYS A 19 -6.37 -12.35 -19.17
CA LYS A 19 -6.30 -12.71 -20.58
C LYS A 19 -5.34 -11.82 -21.36
N ARG A 20 -5.29 -10.54 -21.05
CA ARG A 20 -4.31 -9.59 -21.63
C ARG A 20 -2.88 -10.00 -21.30
N GLU A 21 -2.60 -10.37 -20.05
CA GLU A 21 -1.28 -10.85 -19.64
C GLU A 21 -0.86 -12.13 -20.39
N GLU A 22 -1.78 -13.09 -20.55
CA GLU A 22 -1.52 -14.29 -21.37
C GLU A 22 -1.20 -13.97 -22.83
N LEU A 23 -1.93 -13.00 -23.42
CA LEU A 23 -1.72 -12.57 -24.80
C LEU A 23 -0.40 -11.82 -24.98
N ILE A 24 0.00 -10.99 -24.00
CA ILE A 24 1.30 -10.32 -23.98
C ILE A 24 2.43 -11.35 -23.91
N LEU A 25 2.31 -12.35 -23.05
CA LEU A 25 3.28 -13.45 -22.98
C LEU A 25 3.38 -14.18 -24.32
N SER A 26 2.23 -14.47 -24.95
CA SER A 26 2.17 -15.12 -26.26
C SER A 26 2.79 -14.26 -27.37
N LEU A 27 2.65 -12.93 -27.29
CA LEU A 27 3.28 -11.98 -28.19
C LEU A 27 4.80 -11.99 -28.02
N GLU A 28 5.29 -11.91 -26.78
CA GLU A 28 6.72 -12.00 -26.48
C GLU A 28 7.33 -13.32 -26.98
N GLU A 29 6.60 -14.43 -26.85
CA GLU A 29 7.03 -15.72 -27.40
C GLU A 29 7.09 -15.73 -28.93
N ALA A 30 6.10 -15.13 -29.61
CA ALA A 30 6.06 -15.02 -31.06
C ALA A 30 7.20 -14.13 -31.58
N GLU A 31 7.46 -13.01 -30.92
CA GLU A 31 8.57 -12.10 -31.23
C GLU A 31 9.93 -12.80 -31.05
N ARG A 32 10.13 -13.55 -29.96
CA ARG A 32 11.35 -14.35 -29.74
C ARG A 32 11.58 -15.42 -30.81
N ARG A 33 10.51 -15.96 -31.39
CA ARG A 33 10.56 -16.97 -32.46
C ARG A 33 10.61 -16.35 -33.87
N TYR A 34 10.64 -15.03 -33.98
CA TYR A 34 10.55 -14.30 -35.26
C TYR A 34 9.30 -14.62 -36.09
N ASP A 35 8.20 -15.03 -35.45
CA ASP A 35 6.91 -15.26 -36.09
C ASP A 35 6.13 -13.94 -36.19
N LEU A 36 6.48 -13.16 -37.22
CA LEU A 36 5.96 -11.80 -37.42
C LEU A 36 4.47 -11.77 -37.75
N ALA A 37 3.95 -12.81 -38.42
CA ALA A 37 2.52 -12.90 -38.74
C ALA A 37 1.70 -13.06 -37.46
N ARG A 38 2.08 -14.02 -36.62
CA ARG A 38 1.41 -14.26 -35.34
C ARG A 38 1.56 -13.10 -34.37
N ALA A 39 2.72 -12.43 -34.35
CA ALA A 39 2.93 -11.25 -33.54
C ALA A 39 2.02 -10.08 -33.96
N ALA A 40 1.83 -9.87 -35.26
CA ALA A 40 0.91 -8.84 -35.77
C ALA A 40 -0.55 -9.13 -35.40
N ASP A 41 -1.00 -10.39 -35.57
CA ASP A 41 -2.36 -10.82 -35.22
C ASP A 41 -2.65 -10.67 -33.72
N LEU A 42 -1.68 -11.01 -32.88
CA LEU A 42 -1.81 -10.85 -31.43
C LEU A 42 -1.84 -9.38 -31.02
N ARG A 43 -0.96 -8.55 -31.62
CA ARG A 43 -0.81 -7.14 -31.24
C ARG A 43 -1.99 -6.28 -31.68
N TYR A 44 -2.41 -6.39 -32.94
CA TYR A 44 -3.45 -5.53 -33.54
C TYR A 44 -4.85 -6.15 -33.57
N GLY A 45 -4.96 -7.45 -33.26
CA GLY A 45 -6.25 -8.13 -33.13
C GLY A 45 -6.56 -8.37 -31.66
N ALA A 46 -6.03 -9.47 -31.13
CA ALA A 46 -6.48 -10.00 -29.83
C ALA A 46 -6.18 -9.06 -28.64
N ILE A 47 -5.01 -8.43 -28.60
CA ILE A 47 -4.65 -7.52 -27.50
C ILE A 47 -5.49 -6.24 -27.55
N ASP A 48 -5.61 -5.61 -28.73
CA ASP A 48 -6.41 -4.41 -28.92
C ASP A 48 -7.90 -4.64 -28.60
N GLU A 49 -8.47 -5.79 -28.96
CA GLU A 49 -9.84 -6.17 -28.59
C GLU A 49 -10.03 -6.26 -27.07
N VAL A 50 -9.11 -6.93 -26.38
CA VAL A 50 -9.16 -7.07 -24.91
C VAL A 50 -8.94 -5.73 -24.21
N GLU A 51 -8.05 -4.88 -24.72
CA GLU A 51 -7.84 -3.53 -24.17
C GLU A 51 -9.07 -2.63 -24.36
N ASN A 52 -9.73 -2.72 -25.51
CA ASN A 52 -10.98 -1.98 -25.75
C ASN A 52 -12.11 -2.48 -24.84
N ALA A 53 -12.23 -3.79 -24.61
CA ALA A 53 -13.19 -4.35 -23.68
C ALA A 53 -12.94 -3.89 -22.23
N ILE A 54 -11.66 -3.84 -21.80
CA ILE A 54 -11.29 -3.30 -20.49
C ILE A 54 -11.67 -1.82 -20.38
N LYS A 55 -11.37 -1.00 -21.40
CA LYS A 55 -11.71 0.43 -21.41
C LYS A 55 -13.23 0.67 -21.33
N GLN A 56 -14.04 -0.15 -22.01
CA GLN A 56 -15.50 -0.05 -21.94
C GLN A 56 -16.04 -0.35 -20.53
N LEU A 57 -15.47 -1.35 -19.87
CA LEU A 57 -15.81 -1.68 -18.48
C LEU A 57 -15.36 -0.58 -17.50
N GLU A 58 -14.19 0.02 -17.73
CA GLU A 58 -13.66 1.11 -16.89
C GLU A 58 -14.46 2.41 -17.03
N GLY A 59 -14.77 2.85 -18.26
CA GLY A 59 -15.54 4.07 -18.50
C GLY A 59 -16.99 4.04 -17.99
N SER A 60 -17.50 2.85 -17.64
CA SER A 60 -18.83 2.68 -17.06
C SER A 60 -18.85 2.84 -15.52
N THR A 61 -17.70 3.05 -14.87
CA THR A 61 -17.53 2.91 -13.41
C THR A 61 -17.42 4.24 -12.66
N ASP A 62 -17.27 5.38 -13.34
CA ASP A 62 -17.00 6.69 -12.70
C ASP A 62 -18.21 7.31 -11.94
N GLY A 63 -19.39 6.68 -11.94
CA GLY A 63 -20.63 7.27 -11.43
C GLY A 63 -21.35 6.57 -10.28
N GLU A 64 -21.04 5.30 -9.97
CA GLU A 64 -21.77 4.55 -8.94
C GLU A 64 -20.85 4.24 -7.75
N ASN A 65 -21.19 4.78 -6.57
CA ASN A 65 -20.58 4.52 -5.27
C ASN A 65 -19.99 3.09 -5.18
N LEU A 66 -18.67 2.97 -5.35
CA LEU A 66 -17.95 1.71 -5.16
C LEU A 66 -18.04 1.32 -3.69
N MET A 67 -19.07 0.55 -3.33
CA MET A 67 -19.11 -0.17 -2.05
C MET A 67 -18.09 -1.33 -2.02
N LEU A 68 -17.50 -1.68 -3.17
CA LEU A 68 -16.37 -2.61 -3.31
C LEU A 68 -15.18 -1.88 -3.94
N THR A 69 -14.37 -1.26 -3.09
CA THR A 69 -13.10 -0.67 -3.50
C THR A 69 -12.05 -1.78 -3.57
N GLU A 70 -11.64 -2.17 -4.78
CA GLU A 70 -10.48 -3.08 -4.98
C GLU A 70 -9.13 -2.38 -4.67
N THR A 71 -9.17 -1.06 -4.43
CA THR A 71 -8.00 -0.29 -4.02
C THR A 71 -7.64 -0.54 -2.56
N VAL A 72 -6.42 -1.02 -2.33
CA VAL A 72 -5.83 -1.11 -0.99
C VAL A 72 -5.41 0.29 -0.57
N GLY A 73 -6.15 0.89 0.36
CA GLY A 73 -5.82 2.16 0.98
C GLY A 73 -5.09 2.01 2.32
N PRO A 74 -4.67 3.12 2.93
CA PRO A 74 -4.02 3.14 4.25
C PRO A 74 -4.85 2.45 5.34
N ASP A 75 -6.17 2.61 5.30
CA ASP A 75 -7.08 2.06 6.30
C ASP A 75 -7.13 0.52 6.25
N GLN A 76 -7.16 -0.07 5.04
CA GLN A 76 -7.13 -1.52 4.86
C GLN A 76 -5.79 -2.11 5.34
N ILE A 77 -4.67 -1.42 5.07
CA ILE A 77 -3.35 -1.84 5.57
C ILE A 77 -3.33 -1.80 7.09
N ALA A 78 -3.83 -0.73 7.70
CA ALA A 78 -3.86 -0.57 9.15
C ALA A 78 -4.72 -1.64 9.83
N GLU A 79 -5.84 -2.04 9.23
CA GLU A 79 -6.69 -3.14 9.75
C GLU A 79 -5.93 -4.47 9.81
N VAL A 80 -5.22 -4.81 8.73
CA VAL A 80 -4.42 -6.05 8.66
C VAL A 80 -3.30 -6.03 9.69
N VAL A 81 -2.54 -4.93 9.78
CA VAL A 81 -1.45 -4.77 10.74
C VAL A 81 -1.98 -4.82 12.19
N SER A 82 -3.12 -4.19 12.46
CA SER A 82 -3.79 -4.23 13.77
C SER A 82 -4.16 -5.66 14.15
N ARG A 83 -4.73 -6.45 13.23
CA ARG A 83 -5.11 -7.84 13.49
C ARG A 83 -3.89 -8.73 13.80
N TRP A 84 -2.75 -8.49 13.16
CA TRP A 84 -1.53 -9.27 13.40
C TRP A 84 -0.78 -8.86 14.65
N THR A 85 -0.72 -7.55 14.94
CA THR A 85 0.10 -7.01 16.04
C THR A 85 -0.68 -6.84 17.34
N GLY A 86 -2.01 -6.84 17.28
CA GLY A 86 -2.89 -6.47 18.41
C GLY A 86 -2.89 -4.97 18.73
N ILE A 87 -2.23 -4.14 17.92
CA ILE A 87 -2.16 -2.68 18.11
C ILE A 87 -3.38 -2.03 17.44
N PRO A 88 -4.25 -1.32 18.17
CA PRO A 88 -5.45 -0.71 17.60
C PRO A 88 -5.15 0.22 16.41
N VAL A 89 -6.04 0.25 15.41
CA VAL A 89 -5.94 1.13 14.23
C VAL A 89 -5.83 2.62 14.61
N THR A 90 -6.51 3.03 15.69
CA THR A 90 -6.37 4.40 16.25
C THR A 90 -4.93 4.72 16.68
N ARG A 91 -4.15 3.69 17.03
CA ARG A 91 -2.71 3.79 17.31
C ARG A 91 -1.84 3.57 16.08
N LEU A 92 -2.36 3.14 14.94
CA LEU A 92 -1.59 3.06 13.70
C LEU A 92 -1.72 4.35 12.90
N GLY A 93 -2.88 5.01 12.95
CA GLY A 93 -3.14 6.27 12.26
C GLY A 93 -2.67 7.54 12.98
N GLN A 94 -2.19 7.45 14.23
CA GLN A 94 -1.62 8.61 14.92
C GLN A 94 -0.33 9.06 14.23
N ASN A 95 -0.25 10.36 13.91
CA ASN A 95 0.92 10.94 13.29
C ASN A 95 2.15 10.71 14.18
N GLU A 96 3.21 10.15 13.59
CA GLU A 96 4.46 9.84 14.31
C GLU A 96 5.00 11.10 15.03
N ILE A 97 4.83 12.27 14.41
CA ILE A 97 5.23 13.56 14.95
C ILE A 97 4.54 13.85 16.29
N GLU A 98 3.22 13.67 16.39
CA GLU A 98 2.46 13.93 17.62
C GLU A 98 2.92 13.03 18.77
N ARG A 99 3.28 11.78 18.44
CA ARG A 99 3.80 10.82 19.43
C ARG A 99 5.16 11.21 19.96
N LEU A 100 6.00 11.73 19.08
CA LEU A 100 7.34 12.17 19.43
C LEU A 100 7.28 13.43 20.29
N VAL A 101 6.45 14.41 19.92
CA VAL A 101 6.25 15.64 20.72
C VAL A 101 5.76 15.30 22.14
N GLY A 102 4.82 14.36 22.27
CA GLY A 102 4.31 13.91 23.57
C GLY A 102 5.14 12.82 24.27
N LEU A 103 6.33 12.45 23.76
CA LEU A 103 7.09 11.30 24.26
C LEU A 103 7.56 11.50 25.71
N GLY A 104 8.11 12.67 26.03
CA GLY A 104 8.66 12.98 27.36
C GLY A 104 7.59 12.89 28.45
N GLU A 105 6.46 13.57 28.25
CA GLU A 105 5.33 13.53 29.21
C GLU A 105 4.81 12.11 29.43
N ARG A 106 4.70 11.31 28.36
CA ARG A 106 4.28 9.91 28.45
C ARG A 106 5.23 9.05 29.27
N LEU A 107 6.54 9.32 29.20
CA LEU A 107 7.54 8.61 29.99
C LEU A 107 7.48 9.03 31.46
N HIS A 108 7.34 10.33 31.75
CA HIS A 108 7.17 10.84 33.14
C HIS A 108 5.92 10.26 33.81
N ASN A 109 4.84 10.01 33.07
CA ASN A 109 3.64 9.36 33.61
C ASN A 109 3.85 7.90 34.02
N ARG A 110 4.91 7.23 33.52
CA ARG A 110 5.22 5.83 33.84
C ARG A 110 6.44 5.66 34.74
N ILE A 111 7.36 6.62 34.74
CA ILE A 111 8.64 6.54 35.44
C ILE A 111 8.67 7.64 36.50
N VAL A 112 8.69 7.23 37.77
CA VAL A 112 8.68 8.15 38.90
C VAL A 112 10.10 8.41 39.40
N GLY A 113 10.45 9.69 39.58
CA GLY A 113 11.68 10.13 40.26
C GLY A 113 12.95 10.19 39.39
N GLN A 114 12.87 9.92 38.09
CA GLN A 114 14.01 9.90 37.16
C GLN A 114 13.92 11.01 36.11
N ASN A 115 13.57 12.24 36.54
CA ASN A 115 13.23 13.31 35.59
C ASN A 115 14.35 13.58 34.58
N GLN A 116 15.58 13.76 35.06
CA GLN A 116 16.75 14.04 34.23
C GLN A 116 17.06 12.91 33.23
N ALA A 117 16.92 11.65 33.64
CA ALA A 117 17.18 10.50 32.76
C ALA A 117 16.11 10.38 31.67
N VAL A 118 14.84 10.59 32.04
CA VAL A 118 13.71 10.59 31.09
C VAL A 118 13.87 11.69 30.05
N ASP A 119 14.22 12.91 30.48
CA ASP A 119 14.42 14.05 29.58
C ASP A 119 15.58 13.80 28.60
N ALA A 120 16.71 13.28 29.09
CA ALA A 120 17.87 12.96 28.26
C ALA A 120 17.56 11.89 27.18
N VAL A 121 16.79 10.85 27.53
CA VAL A 121 16.36 9.82 26.58
C VAL A 121 15.37 10.37 25.57
N ALA A 122 14.38 11.15 26.01
CA ALA A 122 13.38 11.75 25.13
C ALA A 122 14.03 12.70 24.11
N GLU A 123 14.98 13.52 24.54
CA GLU A 123 15.71 14.45 23.68
C GLU A 123 16.55 13.72 22.62
N ALA A 124 17.25 12.64 23.01
CA ALA A 124 18.03 11.83 22.07
C ALA A 124 17.15 11.17 20.99
N VAL A 125 16.00 10.62 21.38
CA VAL A 125 15.03 10.04 20.43
C VAL A 125 14.47 11.11 19.49
N LEU A 126 14.09 12.27 20.01
CA LEU A 126 13.60 13.41 19.22
C LEU A 126 14.64 13.88 18.20
N ARG A 127 15.89 14.05 18.62
CA ARG A 127 17.00 14.49 17.77
C ARG A 127 17.28 13.51 16.64
N SER A 128 17.27 12.21 16.94
CA SER A 128 17.45 11.17 15.93
C SER A 128 16.32 11.17 14.90
N ARG A 129 15.06 11.30 15.34
CA ARG A 129 13.88 11.32 14.46
C ARG A 129 13.77 12.61 13.64
N ALA A 130 14.24 13.74 14.16
CA ALA A 130 14.35 15.01 13.44
C ALA A 130 15.50 15.05 12.43
N GLY A 131 16.30 13.98 12.31
CA GLY A 131 17.46 13.95 11.42
C GLY A 131 18.64 14.82 11.86
N LEU A 132 18.62 15.32 13.10
CA LEU A 132 19.70 16.12 13.70
C LEU A 132 20.82 15.23 14.31
N GLY A 133 20.64 13.91 14.28
CA GLY A 133 21.62 12.92 14.72
C GLY A 133 22.60 12.51 13.60
N ARG A 134 23.62 11.74 13.96
CA ARG A 134 24.58 11.18 12.98
C ARG A 134 23.99 9.92 12.34
N PRO A 135 23.90 9.82 10.99
CA PRO A 135 23.25 8.68 10.31
C PRO A 135 23.88 7.30 10.61
N GLN A 136 25.18 7.27 10.92
CA GLN A 136 25.94 6.03 11.16
C GLN A 136 25.97 5.60 12.64
N GLN A 137 25.20 6.25 13.51
CA GLN A 137 25.21 5.98 14.96
C GLN A 137 23.82 5.54 15.44
N PRO A 138 23.74 4.76 16.54
CA PRO A 138 22.46 4.43 17.15
C PRO A 138 21.74 5.70 17.63
N THR A 139 20.40 5.66 17.67
CA THR A 139 19.53 6.77 18.09
C THR A 139 19.96 7.41 19.42
N GLY A 140 20.47 6.60 20.35
CA GLY A 140 21.13 7.06 21.55
C GLY A 140 22.01 5.94 22.11
N SER A 141 23.09 6.33 22.80
CA SER A 141 23.91 5.43 23.61
C SER A 141 23.83 5.93 25.04
N PHE A 142 23.29 5.11 25.93
CA PHE A 142 23.03 5.49 27.31
C PHE A 142 23.77 4.54 28.24
N LEU A 143 24.33 5.10 29.31
CA LEU A 143 24.81 4.36 30.47
C LEU A 143 23.93 4.80 31.63
N PHE A 144 23.19 3.86 32.20
CA PHE A 144 22.25 4.09 33.31
C PHE A 144 22.85 3.61 34.62
#